data_AF-A0A822MVX4-F1
#
_entry.id   AF-A0A822MVX4-F1
#
_cell.length_a   1.000
_cell.length_b   1.000
_cell.length_c   1.000
_cell.angle_alpha   90.00
_cell.angle_beta   90.00
_cell.angle_gamma   90.00
#
_symmetry.space_group_name_H-M   'P 1'
#
loop_
_entity.id
_entity.type
_entity.pdbx_description
1 polymer ?
#
loop_
_entity_poly.entity_id
_entity_poly.type
_entity_poly.pdbx_seq_one_letter_code
_entity_poly.pdbx_strand_id
1 'polypeptide(L)' 'MPYFFDLFYRADKSRQHLGSIGAGLGLSTTQSIVRVCNGKLDVNYKEQHKNFK' A
#
# COMPACT_ATOMS: atom_id res chain seq x y z
N MET A 1 10.99 1.41 4.30
CA MET A 1 10.07 0.34 3.87
C MET A 1 9.68 0.58 2.42
N PRO A 2 10.38 -0.03 1.43
CA PRO A 2 10.33 0.41 0.03
C PRO A 2 9.22 -0.21 -0.83
N TYR A 3 8.52 -1.25 -0.36
CA TYR A 3 7.72 -2.12 -1.25
C TYR A 3 6.26 -1.70 -1.49
N PHE A 4 5.80 -0.56 -0.94
CA PHE A 4 4.38 -0.14 -1.05
C PHE A 4 3.84 0.02 -2.47
N PHE A 5 4.72 0.23 -3.43
CA PHE A 5 4.37 0.44 -4.83
C PHE A 5 4.68 -0.75 -5.73
N ASP A 6 5.17 -1.86 -5.17
CA ASP A 6 5.42 -3.07 -5.94
C ASP A 6 4.09 -3.71 -6.37
N LEU A 7 4.07 -4.22 -7.59
CA LEU A 7 2.92 -4.95 -8.11
C LEU A 7 2.60 -6.13 -7.18
N PHE A 8 1.32 -6.26 -6.82
CA PHE A 8 0.81 -7.30 -5.92
C PHE A 8 1.30 -7.20 -4.47
N TYR A 9 1.99 -6.12 -4.09
CA TYR A 9 2.40 -5.93 -2.71
C TYR A 9 1.20 -5.74 -1.79
N ARG A 10 1.18 -6.53 -0.71
CA ARG A 10 0.18 -6.45 0.37
C ARG A 10 0.91 -6.56 1.69
N ALA A 11 0.83 -5.50 2.51
CA ALA A 11 1.30 -5.53 3.89
C ALA A 11 0.52 -6.58 4.69
N ASP A 12 1.18 -7.20 5.66
CA ASP A 12 0.65 -8.36 6.40
C ASP A 12 -0.71 -8.07 7.08
N LYS A 13 -0.86 -6.89 7.72
CA LYS A 13 -2.13 -6.43 8.33
C LYS A 13 -3.28 -6.26 7.33
N SER A 14 -2.98 -6.02 6.03
CA SER A 14 -3.98 -5.88 4.96
C SER A 14 -4.41 -7.23 4.36
N ARG A 15 -3.72 -8.33 4.68
CA ARG A 15 -4.12 -9.70 4.28
C ARG A 15 -5.26 -10.24 5.15
N GLN A 16 -5.31 -9.84 6.43
CA GLN A 16 -6.32 -10.30 7.39
C GLN A 16 -7.67 -9.59 7.27
N HIS A 17 -7.73 -8.45 6.57
CA HIS A 17 -9.02 -7.83 6.25
C HIS A 17 -9.65 -8.62 5.09
N LEU A 18 -10.40 -9.69 5.42
CA LEU A 18 -11.09 -10.58 4.46
C LEU A 18 -12.02 -9.83 3.48
N GLY A 19 -12.38 -8.57 3.76
CA GLY A 19 -13.15 -7.70 2.86
C GLY A 19 -12.32 -6.87 1.88
N SER A 20 -10.98 -6.93 1.91
CA SER A 20 -10.14 -6.21 0.96
C SER A 20 -10.05 -6.99 -0.35
N ILE A 21 -10.96 -6.68 -1.28
CA ILE A 21 -11.09 -7.29 -2.62
C ILE A 21 -9.90 -6.95 -3.54
N GLY A 22 -8.99 -6.07 -3.14
CA GLY A 22 -7.89 -5.58 -3.99
C GLY A 22 -6.69 -6.54 -4.09
N ALA A 23 -6.27 -6.85 -5.32
CA ALA A 23 -5.12 -7.71 -5.62
C ALA A 23 -3.72 -7.08 -5.33
N GLY A 24 -3.64 -5.89 -4.73
CA GLY A 24 -2.36 -5.18 -4.51
C GLY A 24 -1.85 -4.45 -5.76
N LEU A 25 -2.73 -4.07 -6.70
CA LEU A 25 -2.38 -3.34 -7.92
C LEU A 25 -2.71 -1.84 -7.86
N GLY A 26 -3.52 -1.41 -6.89
CA GLY A 26 -4.01 -0.02 -6.83
C GLY A 26 -2.87 0.98 -6.72
N LEU A 27 -1.96 0.79 -5.75
CA LEU A 27 -0.86 1.72 -5.49
C LEU A 27 0.17 1.77 -6.63
N SER A 28 0.51 0.63 -7.23
CA SER A 28 1.44 0.56 -8.37
C SER A 28 0.88 1.26 -9.61
N THR A 29 -0.42 1.14 -9.86
CA THR A 29 -1.10 1.82 -10.97
C THR A 29 -1.18 3.32 -10.72
N THR A 30 -1.59 3.74 -9.52
CA THR A 30 -1.63 5.16 -9.13
C THR A 30 -0.25 5.80 -9.24
N GLN A 31 0.82 5.10 -8.83
CA GLN A 31 2.19 5.60 -8.98
C GLN A 31 2.57 5.83 -10.45
N SER A 32 2.19 4.90 -11.33
CA SER A 32 2.44 5.03 -12.77
C SER A 32 1.75 6.25 -13.36
N ILE A 33 0.48 6.48 -13.01
CA ILE A 33 -0.29 7.65 -13.47
C ILE A 33 0.34 8.95 -12.98
N VAL A 34 0.63 9.05 -11.67
CA VAL A 34 1.21 10.27 -11.07
C VAL A 34 2.55 10.62 -11.70
N ARG A 35 3.40 9.62 -12.01
CA ARG A 35 4.68 9.84 -12.71
C ARG A 35 4.50 10.40 -14.12
N VAL A 36 3.52 9.90 -14.88
CA VAL A 36 3.19 10.40 -16.23
C VAL A 36 2.68 11.84 -16.17
N CYS A 37 2.00 12.22 -15.09
CA CYS A 37 1.56 13.59 -14.84
C CYS A 37 2.63 14.49 -14.19
N ASN A 38 3.90 14.09 -14.15
CA ASN A 38 5.01 14.79 -13.48
C ASN A 38 4.77 15.08 -11.97
N GLY A 39 3.86 14.35 -11.34
CA GLY A 39 3.59 14.45 -9.91
C GLY A 39 4.52 13.59 -9.05
N LYS A 40 4.43 13.76 -7.73
CA LYS A 40 5.13 12.94 -6.74
C LYS A 40 4.14 12.36 -5.73
N LEU A 41 4.36 11.11 -5.36
CA LEU A 41 3.63 10.40 -4.30
C LEU A 41 4.59 10.14 -3.14
N ASP A 42 4.12 10.42 -1.94
CA ASP A 42 4.83 10.13 -0.69
C ASP A 42 3.94 9.27 0.21
N VAL A 43 4.54 8.32 0.93
CA VAL A 43 3.81 7.40 1.81
C VAL A 43 4.30 7.57 3.22
N ASN A 44 3.39 8.03 4.08
CA ASN A 44 3.61 8.08 5.52
C ASN A 44 2.82 6.95 6.17
N TYR A 45 3.51 6.04 6.85
CA TYR A 45 2.88 4.97 7.61
C TYR A 45 3.15 5.18 9.10
N LYS A 46 2.15 4.86 9.93
CA LYS A 46 2.29 4.80 11.39
C LYS A 46 2.14 3.36 11.84
N GLU A 47 3.13 2.86 12.54
CA GLU A 47 3.08 1.52 13.10
C GLU A 47 2.20 1.53 14.35
N GLN A 48 1.06 0.86 14.30
CA GLN A 48 0.19 0.67 15.46
C GLN A 48 0.51 -0.67 16.11
N HIS A 49 1.19 -0.65 17.26
CA HIS A 49 1.34 -1.81 18.14
C HIS A 49 0.07 -1.93 18.99
N LYS A 50 -0.76 -2.94 18.71
CA LYS A 50 -1.84 -3.32 19.63
C LYS A 50 -1.24 -4.25 20.68
N ASN A 51 -1.20 -3.78 21.92
CA ASN A 51 -0.93 -4.63 23.07
C ASN A 51 -2.19 -5.46 23.33
N PHE A 52 -2.12 -6.77 23.09
CA PHE A 52 -3.18 -7.70 23.46
C PHE A 52 -2.99 -8.03 24.95
N LYS A 53 -3.99 -7.69 25.77
CA LYS A 53 -4.02 -7.92 27.21
C LYS A 53 -4.91 -9.11 27.54
#